data_AF-A0A3C1Z4E8-F1
#
_entry.id   AF-A0A3C1Z4E8-F1
#
_cell.length_a   1.000
_cell.length_b   1.000
_cell.length_c   1.000
_cell.angle_alpha   90.00
_cell.angle_beta   90.00
_cell.angle_gamma   90.00
#
_symmetry.space_group_name_H-M   'P 1'
#
loop_
_entity.id
_entity.type
_entity.pdbx_description
1 polymer ?
#
loop_
_entity_poly.entity_id
_entity_poly.type
_entity_poly.pdbx_seq_one_letter_code
_entity_poly.pdbx_strand_id
1 'polypeptide(L)'
;MAERRIAEGVPQSDDIKPGPPRDDAKGIICYISNFRWLEGSSHPGMRERFMEVFDSISIDCLNGDSRETGKKTPDGKPDPSVFSTEKNREGIKVGTAIALMERRPEKKVKTKFKPADATTYTPRAELHFRHWWGKNKRVELEASLEKPKAWQKIIPAMTFGLPFVPLGVRADYGKWSAVADLFAYSSYGFLTNRDEALVSIDREPLAERMKTYFDKSVSDREISRRAPALMRDTGRFEAKATRDYLLTKGFESGEIVRLNYRPFDVRWLYWQPETKLVEERR
;
A
#
# COMPACT_ATOMS: atom_id res chain seq x y z
N MET A 1 -5.11 3.55 17.12
CA MET A 1 -4.41 2.30 16.76
C MET A 1 -5.44 1.19 16.75
N ALA A 2 -5.83 0.70 15.57
CA ALA A 2 -6.71 -0.45 15.48
C ALA A 2 -5.87 -1.72 15.68
N GLU A 3 -6.07 -2.42 16.79
CA GLU A 3 -5.49 -3.74 17.00
C GLU A 3 -6.05 -4.70 15.94
N ARG A 4 -5.23 -5.02 14.93
CA ARG A 4 -5.48 -6.15 14.03
C ARG A 4 -4.26 -7.05 14.09
N ARG A 5 -4.32 -8.03 15.01
CA ARG A 5 -3.30 -9.06 15.20
C ARG A 5 -3.51 -10.16 14.15
N ILE A 6 -2.42 -10.61 13.53
CA ILE A 6 -2.41 -11.74 12.57
C ILE A 6 -2.37 -13.06 13.35
N ALA A 7 -3.12 -14.06 12.88
CA ALA A 7 -3.37 -15.32 13.58
C ALA A 7 -2.41 -16.47 13.19
N GLU A 8 -2.27 -17.45 14.09
CA GLU A 8 -1.68 -18.76 13.81
C GLU A 8 -2.76 -19.86 13.95
N GLY A 9 -2.81 -20.82 13.00
CA GLY A 9 -3.70 -22.00 13.02
C GLY A 9 -4.53 -22.20 11.74
N VAL A 10 -4.93 -23.45 11.44
CA VAL A 10 -5.97 -23.76 10.43
C VAL A 10 -7.32 -23.33 11.04
N PRO A 11 -8.10 -22.44 10.41
CA PRO A 11 -9.34 -21.94 10.99
C PRO A 11 -10.35 -23.06 11.23
N GLN A 12 -10.87 -23.17 12.46
CA GLN A 12 -12.04 -24.01 12.77
C GLN A 12 -13.37 -23.21 12.73
N SER A 13 -13.29 -21.88 12.60
CA SER A 13 -14.42 -20.96 12.43
C SER A 13 -13.95 -19.64 11.80
N ASP A 14 -14.88 -18.89 11.20
CA ASP A 14 -14.59 -17.60 10.54
C ASP A 14 -14.28 -16.46 11.52
N ASP A 15 -14.58 -16.62 12.82
CA ASP A 15 -14.25 -15.65 13.87
C ASP A 15 -12.92 -15.99 14.56
N ILE A 16 -11.80 -15.58 13.95
CA ILE A 16 -10.47 -15.79 14.52
C ILE A 16 -10.20 -14.73 15.60
N LYS A 17 -10.32 -15.11 16.88
CA LYS A 17 -9.71 -14.34 17.99
C LYS A 17 -8.26 -14.81 18.18
N PRO A 18 -7.25 -13.97 17.87
CA PRO A 18 -5.86 -14.38 17.99
C PRO A 18 -5.49 -14.65 19.46
N GLY A 19 -5.08 -15.89 19.75
CA GLY A 19 -4.50 -16.25 21.04
C GLY A 19 -3.07 -15.72 21.21
N PRO A 20 -2.55 -15.68 22.45
CA PRO A 20 -1.14 -15.38 22.68
C PRO A 20 -0.26 -16.42 21.96
N PRO A 21 0.97 -16.07 21.53
CA PRO A 21 1.84 -17.02 20.88
C PRO A 21 2.16 -18.14 21.88
N ARG A 22 2.02 -19.40 21.46
CA ARG A 22 2.32 -20.55 22.32
C ARG A 22 3.78 -20.51 22.75
N ASP A 23 4.11 -20.32 24.02
CA ASP A 23 5.50 -20.16 24.49
C ASP A 23 6.42 -21.34 24.09
N ASP A 24 5.86 -22.54 23.93
CA ASP A 24 6.57 -23.77 23.59
C ASP A 24 6.76 -24.01 22.08
N ALA A 25 6.20 -23.15 21.21
CA ALA A 25 6.29 -23.39 19.77
C ALA A 25 7.73 -23.18 19.27
N LYS A 26 8.15 -24.06 18.37
CA LYS A 26 9.47 -24.05 17.72
C LYS A 26 9.30 -24.46 16.27
N GLY A 27 10.12 -23.91 15.39
CA GLY A 27 10.05 -24.23 13.97
C GLY A 27 10.68 -23.18 13.09
N ILE A 28 10.62 -23.46 11.79
CA ILE A 28 11.12 -22.60 10.74
C ILE A 28 9.99 -22.38 9.74
N ILE A 29 9.76 -21.13 9.37
CA ILE A 29 8.88 -20.75 8.27
C ILE A 29 9.76 -20.13 7.19
N CYS A 30 9.69 -20.65 5.97
CA CYS A 30 10.39 -20.09 4.82
C CYS A 30 9.42 -19.97 3.65
N TYR A 31 9.22 -18.75 3.15
CA TYR A 31 8.32 -18.51 2.04
C TYR A 31 8.83 -17.39 1.14
N ILE A 32 8.45 -17.49 -0.14
CA ILE A 32 8.61 -16.41 -1.11
C ILE A 32 7.28 -15.67 -1.24
N SER A 33 7.31 -14.35 -1.09
CA SER A 33 6.11 -13.49 -1.12
C SER A 33 6.36 -12.19 -1.88
N ASN A 34 5.31 -11.40 -2.07
CA ASN A 34 5.51 -10.01 -2.44
C ASN A 34 6.34 -9.30 -1.36
N PHE A 35 7.23 -8.41 -1.75
CA PHE A 35 8.13 -7.75 -0.80
C PHE A 35 7.50 -6.52 -0.10
N ARG A 36 6.26 -6.17 -0.45
CA ARG A 36 5.62 -4.89 -0.04
C ARG A 36 5.42 -4.80 1.47
N TRP A 37 5.31 -5.93 2.14
CA TRP A 37 5.15 -5.95 3.58
C TRP A 37 6.42 -5.60 4.34
N LEU A 38 7.60 -5.62 3.69
CA LEU A 38 8.87 -5.25 4.30
C LEU A 38 8.88 -3.78 4.71
N GLU A 39 8.30 -2.88 3.92
CA GLU A 39 8.30 -1.44 4.22
C GLU A 39 6.95 -0.74 4.08
N GLY A 40 5.95 -1.38 3.47
CA GLY A 40 4.66 -0.75 3.20
C GLY A 40 3.96 -0.25 4.46
N SER A 41 3.31 0.92 4.34
CA SER A 41 2.68 1.67 5.42
C SER A 41 1.51 0.95 6.10
N SER A 42 0.90 -0.04 5.44
CA SER A 42 -0.21 -0.83 5.99
C SER A 42 0.21 -2.07 6.79
N HIS A 43 1.51 -2.35 6.91
CA HIS A 43 2.04 -3.55 7.57
C HIS A 43 2.89 -3.35 8.85
N PRO A 44 3.01 -2.15 9.49
CA PRO A 44 3.76 -2.02 10.75
C PRO A 44 3.36 -3.02 11.83
N GLY A 45 2.06 -3.23 12.07
CA GLY A 45 1.59 -4.17 13.12
C GLY A 45 1.95 -5.63 12.84
N MET A 46 2.06 -6.03 11.56
CA MET A 46 2.58 -7.35 11.20
C MET A 46 4.07 -7.48 11.52
N ARG A 47 4.85 -6.46 11.16
CA ARG A 47 6.30 -6.43 11.40
C ARG A 47 6.62 -6.42 12.88
N GLU A 48 5.91 -5.59 13.65
CA GLU A 48 5.95 -5.59 15.11
C GLU A 48 5.73 -7.00 15.67
N ARG A 49 4.65 -7.66 15.22
CA ARG A 49 4.33 -9.00 15.69
C ARG A 49 5.41 -10.03 15.33
N PHE A 50 5.98 -9.97 14.13
CA PHE A 50 7.08 -10.85 13.75
C PHE A 50 8.32 -10.63 14.63
N MET A 51 8.64 -9.38 14.95
CA MET A 51 9.76 -9.04 15.84
C MET A 51 9.55 -9.58 17.27
N GLU A 52 8.32 -9.74 17.73
CA GLU A 52 8.00 -10.32 19.04
C GLU A 52 8.01 -11.85 19.07
N VAL A 53 7.54 -12.49 17.98
CA VAL A 53 7.28 -13.94 17.95
C VAL A 53 8.52 -14.75 17.55
N PHE A 54 9.32 -14.23 16.62
CA PHE A 54 10.48 -14.96 16.09
C PHE A 54 11.78 -14.58 16.83
N ASP A 55 12.77 -15.48 16.77
CA ASP A 55 14.12 -15.26 17.30
C ASP A 55 15.07 -14.70 16.22
N SER A 56 14.83 -15.06 14.96
CA SER A 56 15.62 -14.57 13.83
C SER A 56 14.75 -14.48 12.58
N ILE A 57 14.92 -13.40 11.83
CA ILE A 57 14.25 -13.14 10.57
C ILE A 57 15.33 -12.78 9.55
N SER A 58 15.40 -13.51 8.45
CA SER A 58 16.36 -13.30 7.37
C SER A 58 15.62 -13.07 6.06
N ILE A 59 15.89 -11.95 5.41
CA ILE A 59 15.20 -11.49 4.20
C ILE A 59 16.15 -11.43 3.01
N ASP A 60 15.94 -12.32 2.06
CA ASP A 60 16.53 -12.28 0.73
C ASP A 60 15.60 -11.49 -0.19
N CYS A 61 15.85 -10.19 -0.34
CA CYS A 61 15.06 -9.32 -1.20
C CYS A 61 15.45 -9.53 -2.66
N LEU A 62 14.55 -10.15 -3.45
CA LEU A 62 14.77 -10.51 -4.84
C LEU A 62 14.39 -9.40 -5.81
N ASN A 63 13.89 -8.27 -5.32
CA ASN A 63 13.52 -7.09 -6.11
C ASN A 63 12.61 -7.43 -7.32
N GLY A 64 12.79 -6.76 -8.47
CA GLY A 64 12.02 -7.02 -9.69
C GLY A 64 10.67 -6.31 -9.81
N ASP A 65 10.44 -5.24 -9.03
CA ASP A 65 9.19 -4.47 -9.08
C ASP A 65 9.10 -3.57 -10.32
N SER A 66 8.03 -3.73 -11.09
CA SER A 66 7.80 -2.95 -12.32
C SER A 66 7.29 -1.54 -12.09
N ARG A 67 6.69 -1.26 -10.93
CA ARG A 67 6.06 0.03 -10.61
C ARG A 67 7.03 0.92 -9.84
N GLU A 68 7.72 0.35 -8.87
CA GLU A 68 8.60 1.09 -7.95
C GLU A 68 9.98 1.33 -8.56
N THR A 69 10.62 0.28 -9.09
CA THR A 69 11.97 0.42 -9.68
C THR A 69 11.96 0.41 -11.20
N GLY A 70 10.81 0.12 -11.83
CA GLY A 70 10.71 -0.04 -13.27
C GLY A 70 11.49 -1.26 -13.79
N LYS A 71 11.70 -2.29 -12.96
CA LYS A 71 12.60 -3.44 -13.23
C LYS A 71 14.02 -3.00 -13.57
N LYS A 72 14.54 -2.05 -12.79
CA LYS A 72 15.92 -1.59 -12.87
C LYS A 72 16.60 -1.71 -11.51
N THR A 73 17.89 -2.00 -11.56
CA THR A 73 18.81 -1.89 -10.43
C THR A 73 19.01 -0.40 -10.08
N PRO A 74 19.57 -0.08 -8.89
CA PRO A 74 19.95 1.30 -8.55
C PRO A 74 20.85 1.98 -9.60
N ASP A 75 21.70 1.20 -10.28
CA ASP A 75 22.58 1.69 -11.37
C ASP A 75 21.88 1.76 -12.75
N GLY A 76 20.56 1.56 -12.80
CA GLY A 76 19.77 1.62 -14.04
C GLY A 76 19.84 0.37 -14.94
N LYS A 77 20.66 -0.64 -14.60
CA LYS A 77 20.72 -1.92 -15.34
C LYS A 77 19.42 -2.72 -15.18
N PRO A 78 19.08 -3.64 -16.11
CA PRO A 78 17.85 -4.42 -16.00
C PRO A 78 17.84 -5.35 -14.77
N ASP A 79 16.73 -5.31 -14.04
CA ASP A 79 16.42 -6.11 -12.86
C ASP A 79 15.08 -6.84 -13.09
N PRO A 80 15.05 -7.93 -13.88
CA PRO A 80 13.82 -8.65 -14.14
C PRO A 80 13.29 -9.30 -12.86
N SER A 81 12.01 -9.69 -12.91
CA SER A 81 11.41 -10.53 -11.88
C SER A 81 12.22 -11.82 -11.75
N VAL A 82 12.38 -12.34 -10.53
CA VAL A 82 13.00 -13.66 -10.33
C VAL A 82 12.19 -14.78 -11.01
N PHE A 83 10.89 -14.53 -11.24
CA PHE A 83 9.96 -15.40 -11.95
C PHE A 83 9.93 -15.19 -13.46
N SER A 84 10.79 -14.34 -14.02
CA SER A 84 10.94 -14.19 -15.46
C SER A 84 11.55 -15.47 -16.07
N THR A 85 10.87 -16.01 -17.07
CA THR A 85 11.31 -17.18 -17.85
C THR A 85 11.37 -16.83 -19.34
N GLU A 86 11.90 -17.73 -20.17
CA GLU A 86 11.93 -17.54 -21.62
C GLU A 86 10.52 -17.38 -22.21
N LYS A 87 9.56 -18.18 -21.71
CA LYS A 87 8.16 -18.17 -22.13
C LYS A 87 7.36 -17.01 -21.51
N ASN A 88 7.72 -16.58 -20.30
CA ASN A 88 7.11 -15.45 -19.61
C ASN A 88 8.19 -14.46 -19.15
N ARG A 89 8.60 -13.58 -20.06
CA ARG A 89 9.60 -12.54 -19.75
C ARG A 89 9.08 -11.52 -18.73
N GLU A 90 7.76 -11.32 -18.67
CA GLU A 90 7.16 -10.37 -17.75
C GLU A 90 7.26 -10.84 -16.29
N GLY A 91 7.04 -12.13 -16.03
CA GLY A 91 7.07 -12.69 -14.69
C GLY A 91 6.06 -12.00 -13.75
N ILE A 92 6.34 -12.05 -12.44
CA ILE A 92 5.54 -11.32 -11.44
C ILE A 92 5.95 -9.84 -11.47
N LYS A 93 4.95 -8.94 -11.58
CA LYS A 93 5.15 -7.48 -11.69
C LYS A 93 5.54 -6.79 -10.40
N VAL A 94 5.17 -7.38 -9.27
CA VAL A 94 5.49 -6.87 -7.93
C VAL A 94 6.82 -7.48 -7.49
N GLY A 95 7.63 -6.70 -6.79
CA GLY A 95 8.88 -7.20 -6.23
C GLY A 95 8.62 -8.34 -5.24
N THR A 96 9.59 -9.24 -5.11
CA THR A 96 9.47 -10.44 -4.26
C THR A 96 10.64 -10.60 -3.31
N ALA A 97 10.43 -11.30 -2.22
CA ALA A 97 11.45 -11.62 -1.23
C ALA A 97 11.22 -13.02 -0.66
N ILE A 98 12.31 -13.71 -0.34
CA ILE A 98 12.29 -14.91 0.49
C ILE A 98 12.48 -14.46 1.93
N ALA A 99 11.57 -14.87 2.80
CA ALA A 99 11.65 -14.60 4.22
C ALA A 99 11.78 -15.92 4.97
N LEU A 100 12.89 -16.07 5.68
CA LEU A 100 13.16 -17.16 6.60
C LEU A 100 12.95 -16.64 8.03
N MET A 101 12.03 -17.26 8.75
CA MET A 101 11.67 -16.88 10.12
C MET A 101 11.86 -18.09 11.02
N GLU A 102 12.68 -17.92 12.06
CA GLU A 102 13.06 -18.99 12.98
C GLU A 102 12.46 -18.72 14.35
N ARG A 103 11.84 -19.76 14.91
CA ARG A 103 11.48 -19.82 16.31
C ARG A 103 12.24 -20.97 16.98
N ARG A 104 13.18 -20.62 17.83
CA ARG A 104 14.12 -21.53 18.47
C ARG A 104 13.48 -22.08 19.75
N PRO A 105 13.73 -23.36 20.10
CA PRO A 105 13.38 -23.85 21.43
C PRO A 105 14.06 -22.94 22.46
N GLU A 106 13.31 -22.44 23.44
CA GLU A 106 13.86 -21.53 24.43
C GLU A 106 15.17 -22.09 25.01
N LYS A 107 16.27 -21.35 24.86
CA LYS A 107 17.24 -21.31 25.96
C LYS A 107 16.45 -20.70 27.11
N LYS A 108 16.41 -21.36 28.28
CA LYS A 108 15.76 -20.86 29.51
C LYS A 108 16.25 -19.44 29.87
N VAL A 109 15.78 -18.42 29.17
CA VAL A 109 15.94 -17.02 29.55
C VAL A 109 14.78 -16.79 30.49
N LYS A 110 15.09 -16.54 31.76
CA LYS A 110 14.14 -16.27 32.84
C LYS A 110 13.40 -14.93 32.67
N THR A 111 13.07 -14.53 31.45
CA THR A 111 12.11 -13.46 31.22
C THR A 111 10.77 -14.13 31.06
N LYS A 112 10.08 -14.34 32.19
CA LYS A 112 8.63 -14.50 32.17
C LYS A 112 8.10 -13.49 31.15
N PHE A 113 7.27 -13.93 30.22
CA PHE A 113 6.40 -13.03 29.47
C PHE A 113 5.65 -12.20 30.53
N LYS A 114 6.20 -11.04 30.89
CA LYS A 114 5.47 -10.07 31.66
C LYS A 114 4.52 -9.50 30.63
N PRO A 115 3.20 -9.59 30.82
CA PRO A 115 2.33 -8.63 30.19
C PRO A 115 2.73 -7.29 30.82
N ALA A 116 3.75 -6.66 30.24
CA ALA A 116 4.00 -5.26 30.49
C ALA A 116 2.71 -4.57 30.09
N ASP A 117 2.26 -3.63 30.93
CA ASP A 117 1.33 -2.58 30.50
C ASP A 117 1.61 -2.27 29.02
N ALA A 118 0.59 -2.40 28.18
CA ALA A 118 0.66 -2.65 26.73
C ALA A 118 1.26 -1.50 25.87
N THR A 119 2.34 -0.88 26.34
CA THR A 119 2.92 0.37 25.87
C THR A 119 4.39 0.26 25.49
N THR A 120 5.07 -0.86 25.76
CA THR A 120 6.53 -0.99 25.49
C THR A 120 6.85 -2.10 24.51
N TYR A 121 7.12 -1.73 23.26
CA TYR A 121 7.65 -2.60 22.21
C TYR A 121 8.99 -3.22 22.63
N THR A 122 9.06 -4.55 22.69
CA THR A 122 10.28 -5.30 23.05
C THR A 122 10.59 -6.33 21.96
N PRO A 123 11.46 -6.00 20.99
CA PRO A 123 11.81 -6.94 19.93
C PRO A 123 12.62 -8.11 20.50
N ARG A 124 12.28 -9.32 20.05
CA ARG A 124 13.00 -10.57 20.31
C ARG A 124 13.86 -10.98 19.11
N ALA A 125 13.39 -10.72 17.89
CA ALA A 125 14.03 -11.19 16.68
C ALA A 125 15.31 -10.42 16.32
N GLU A 126 16.33 -11.13 15.87
CA GLU A 126 17.40 -10.53 15.06
C GLU A 126 16.98 -10.44 13.60
N LEU A 127 17.05 -9.25 12.99
CA LEU A 127 16.67 -9.03 11.60
C LEU A 127 17.92 -8.91 10.71
N HIS A 128 17.96 -9.74 9.67
CA HIS A 128 19.00 -9.79 8.67
C HIS A 128 18.41 -9.56 7.28
N PHE A 129 19.11 -8.80 6.45
CA PHE A 129 18.64 -8.42 5.13
C PHE A 129 19.77 -8.43 4.10
N ARG A 130 19.46 -8.80 2.86
CA ARG A 130 20.33 -8.54 1.70
C ARG A 130 19.51 -8.44 0.41
N HIS A 131 20.01 -7.66 -0.54
CA HIS A 131 19.42 -7.55 -1.88
C HIS A 131 20.05 -8.53 -2.87
N TRP A 132 19.22 -8.97 -3.82
CA TRP A 132 19.61 -9.67 -5.03
C TRP A 132 19.13 -8.88 -6.24
N TRP A 133 20.08 -8.30 -6.97
CA TRP A 133 19.83 -7.40 -8.09
C TRP A 133 20.26 -8.04 -9.42
N GLY A 134 19.66 -7.56 -10.50
CA GLY A 134 20.10 -7.85 -11.85
C GLY A 134 19.61 -9.18 -12.41
N LYS A 135 19.91 -9.40 -13.68
CA LYS A 135 19.48 -10.59 -14.44
C LYS A 135 20.00 -11.91 -13.88
N ASN A 136 21.17 -11.87 -13.22
CA ASN A 136 21.86 -13.05 -12.73
C ASN A 136 21.48 -13.43 -11.29
N LYS A 137 20.53 -12.72 -10.67
CA LYS A 137 20.15 -12.93 -9.26
C LYS A 137 19.85 -14.38 -8.87
N ARG A 138 19.30 -15.20 -9.79
CA ARG A 138 19.05 -16.64 -9.53
C ARG A 138 20.35 -17.43 -9.42
N VAL A 139 21.27 -17.20 -10.36
CA VAL A 139 22.59 -17.85 -10.38
C VAL A 139 23.40 -17.41 -9.17
N GLU A 140 23.36 -16.12 -8.82
CA GLU A 140 24.06 -15.60 -7.65
C GLU A 140 23.47 -16.13 -6.33
N LEU A 141 22.15 -16.30 -6.25
CA LEU A 141 21.47 -16.89 -5.10
C LEU A 141 21.87 -18.36 -4.92
N GLU A 142 21.89 -19.14 -6.00
CA GLU A 142 22.34 -20.54 -5.98
C GLU A 142 23.82 -20.66 -5.57
N ALA A 143 24.70 -19.84 -6.18
CA ALA A 143 26.11 -19.79 -5.83
C ALA A 143 26.35 -19.41 -4.36
N SER A 144 25.39 -18.74 -3.72
CA SER A 144 25.49 -18.33 -2.32
C SER A 144 25.41 -19.47 -1.31
N LEU A 145 24.98 -20.66 -1.74
CA LEU A 145 25.02 -21.87 -0.92
C LEU A 145 26.46 -22.28 -0.58
N GLU A 146 27.38 -22.10 -1.53
CA GLU A 146 28.82 -22.38 -1.36
C GLU A 146 29.61 -21.15 -0.90
N LYS A 147 29.25 -19.97 -1.40
CA LYS A 147 29.90 -18.69 -1.08
C LYS A 147 28.89 -17.68 -0.55
N PRO A 148 28.57 -17.71 0.75
CA PRO A 148 27.53 -16.88 1.33
C PRO A 148 27.75 -15.39 1.09
N LYS A 149 26.73 -14.72 0.57
CA LYS A 149 26.67 -13.27 0.53
C LYS A 149 26.41 -12.73 1.94
N ALA A 150 27.17 -11.73 2.36
CA ALA A 150 27.06 -11.13 3.68
C ALA A 150 25.65 -10.57 3.97
N TRP A 151 25.19 -10.79 5.19
CA TRP A 151 23.95 -10.22 5.71
C TRP A 151 24.21 -8.81 6.26
N GLN A 152 23.26 -7.91 6.03
CA GLN A 152 23.17 -6.66 6.76
C GLN A 152 22.23 -6.85 7.95
N LYS A 153 22.72 -6.59 9.17
CA LYS A 153 21.86 -6.54 10.36
C LYS A 153 21.05 -5.24 10.34
N ILE A 154 19.75 -5.33 10.54
CA ILE A 154 18.82 -4.19 10.55
C ILE A 154 18.27 -4.00 11.96
N ILE A 155 18.26 -2.76 12.41
CA ILE A 155 17.59 -2.33 13.64
C ILE A 155 16.38 -1.50 13.21
N PRO A 156 15.18 -2.11 13.07
CA PRO A 156 14.01 -1.41 12.58
C PRO A 156 13.52 -0.40 13.62
N ALA A 157 13.26 0.83 13.19
CA ALA A 157 12.80 1.90 14.08
C ALA A 157 11.28 2.04 14.07
N MET A 158 10.67 2.14 15.26
CA MET A 158 9.21 2.33 15.42
C MET A 158 8.71 3.59 14.73
N THR A 159 9.50 4.69 14.75
CA THR A 159 9.17 5.96 14.10
C THR A 159 8.88 5.82 12.60
N PHE A 160 9.45 4.81 11.94
CA PHE A 160 9.24 4.53 10.51
C PHE A 160 8.35 3.30 10.27
N GLY A 161 7.66 2.82 11.30
CA GLY A 161 6.81 1.64 11.23
C GLY A 161 7.58 0.33 11.11
N LEU A 162 8.79 0.23 11.67
CA LEU A 162 9.62 -0.98 11.70
C LEU A 162 9.94 -1.59 10.31
N PRO A 163 10.53 -0.84 9.36
CA PRO A 163 10.83 -1.39 8.04
C PRO A 163 11.86 -2.52 8.12
N PHE A 164 11.60 -3.61 7.41
CA PHE A 164 12.49 -4.78 7.30
C PHE A 164 13.49 -4.67 6.14
N VAL A 165 13.74 -3.45 5.70
CA VAL A 165 14.71 -3.08 4.66
C VAL A 165 15.60 -1.96 5.20
N PRO A 166 16.83 -1.80 4.68
CA PRO A 166 17.68 -0.68 5.03
C PRO A 166 17.02 0.64 4.62
N LEU A 167 16.85 1.55 5.56
CA LEU A 167 16.44 2.91 5.25
C LEU A 167 17.67 3.73 4.81
N GLY A 168 17.60 4.33 3.63
CA GLY A 168 18.57 5.32 3.15
C GLY A 168 18.36 6.71 3.76
N VAL A 169 17.92 6.79 5.03
CA VAL A 169 17.62 8.06 5.71
C VAL A 169 18.72 8.43 6.69
N ARG A 170 18.88 9.73 6.94
CA ARG A 170 19.81 10.21 7.96
C ARG A 170 19.34 9.79 9.35
N ALA A 171 20.30 9.51 10.24
CA ALA A 171 20.01 9.11 11.63
C ALA A 171 19.23 10.17 12.42
N ASP A 172 19.35 11.45 12.05
CA ASP A 172 18.67 12.58 12.67
C ASP A 172 17.31 12.93 12.03
N TYR A 173 16.90 12.25 10.95
CA TYR A 173 15.69 12.59 10.20
C TYR A 173 14.43 12.58 11.09
N GLY A 174 14.31 11.63 12.02
CA GLY A 174 13.19 11.55 12.95
C GLY A 174 13.14 12.68 14.00
N LYS A 175 14.16 13.55 14.07
CA LYS A 175 14.17 14.73 14.95
C LYS A 175 13.68 16.00 14.26
N TRP A 176 13.48 15.97 12.94
CA TRP A 176 13.05 17.13 12.19
C TRP A 176 11.55 17.35 12.39
N SER A 177 11.11 18.61 12.37
CA SER A 177 9.69 18.94 12.44
C SER A 177 8.94 18.26 11.30
N ALA A 178 7.80 17.64 11.60
CA ALA A 178 6.99 17.04 10.56
C ALA A 178 6.44 18.14 9.66
N VAL A 179 6.36 17.88 8.35
CA VAL A 179 5.78 18.84 7.39
C VAL A 179 4.35 19.22 7.82
N ALA A 180 3.58 18.28 8.35
CA ALA A 180 2.24 18.53 8.85
C ALA A 180 2.20 19.57 10.00
N ASP A 181 3.26 19.67 10.80
CA ASP A 181 3.35 20.63 11.91
C ASP A 181 3.76 22.02 11.43
N LEU A 182 4.34 22.13 10.22
CA LEU A 182 4.79 23.40 9.65
C LEU A 182 3.65 24.18 8.98
N PHE A 183 2.60 23.50 8.53
CA PHE A 183 1.49 24.11 7.81
C PHE A 183 0.22 24.12 8.67
N ALA A 184 -0.43 25.29 8.77
CA ALA A 184 -1.71 25.42 9.47
C ALA A 184 -2.86 24.66 8.77
N TYR A 185 -2.69 24.35 7.49
CA TYR A 185 -3.67 23.64 6.67
C TYR A 185 -2.98 22.66 5.74
N SER A 186 -3.51 21.45 5.66
CA SER A 186 -3.13 20.45 4.68
C SER A 186 -4.39 19.79 4.11
N SER A 187 -4.42 19.57 2.81
CA SER A 187 -5.48 18.80 2.17
C SER A 187 -4.89 17.76 1.24
N TYR A 188 -5.56 16.62 1.13
CA TYR A 188 -5.30 15.70 0.02
C TYR A 188 -5.88 16.29 -1.27
N GLY A 189 -5.39 15.80 -2.41
CA GLY A 189 -6.12 15.97 -3.66
C GLY A 189 -7.49 15.30 -3.58
N PHE A 190 -8.43 15.75 -4.41
CA PHE A 190 -9.71 15.09 -4.57
C PHE A 190 -9.61 13.91 -5.54
N LEU A 191 -10.60 13.03 -5.50
CA LEU A 191 -10.77 11.89 -6.38
C LEU A 191 -12.15 11.98 -6.99
N THR A 192 -12.25 12.10 -8.32
CA THR A 192 -13.59 12.06 -8.93
C THR A 192 -14.13 10.63 -8.96
N ASN A 193 -13.25 9.61 -9.10
CA ASN A 193 -13.58 8.22 -9.46
C ASN A 193 -14.39 8.07 -10.76
N ARG A 194 -14.48 9.14 -11.56
CA ARG A 194 -15.22 9.23 -12.83
C ARG A 194 -14.70 10.38 -13.69
N ASP A 195 -13.36 10.46 -13.82
CA ASP A 195 -12.65 11.54 -14.53
C ASP A 195 -13.16 11.70 -15.96
N GLU A 196 -13.52 10.61 -16.63
CA GLU A 196 -14.05 10.60 -17.99
C GLU A 196 -15.36 11.40 -18.17
N ALA A 197 -16.10 11.63 -17.08
CA ALA A 197 -17.35 12.38 -17.10
C ALA A 197 -17.20 13.79 -16.52
N LEU A 198 -16.38 13.95 -15.48
CA LEU A 198 -16.28 15.20 -14.73
C LEU A 198 -15.10 16.07 -15.14
N VAL A 199 -14.12 15.52 -15.87
CA VAL A 199 -12.91 16.21 -16.30
C VAL A 199 -12.84 16.28 -17.82
N SER A 200 -12.49 17.45 -18.37
CA SER A 200 -12.39 17.67 -19.81
C SER A 200 -11.27 18.65 -20.17
N ILE A 201 -10.68 18.50 -21.35
CA ILE A 201 -9.72 19.47 -21.90
C ILE A 201 -10.44 20.78 -22.26
N ASP A 202 -11.60 20.66 -22.92
CA ASP A 202 -12.43 21.77 -23.34
C ASP A 202 -13.59 21.99 -22.37
N ARG A 203 -13.95 23.27 -22.17
CA ARG A 203 -14.95 23.67 -21.17
C ARG A 203 -16.36 23.33 -21.65
N GLU A 204 -16.66 23.60 -22.91
CA GLU A 204 -17.98 23.53 -23.50
C GLU A 204 -18.52 22.08 -23.53
N PRO A 205 -17.76 21.06 -23.97
CA PRO A 205 -18.21 19.68 -23.91
C PRO A 205 -18.52 19.17 -22.50
N LEU A 206 -17.78 19.67 -21.49
CA LEU A 206 -18.07 19.37 -20.09
C LEU A 206 -19.37 20.04 -19.64
N ALA A 207 -19.54 21.32 -19.96
CA ALA A 207 -20.74 22.07 -19.63
C ALA A 207 -22.01 21.43 -20.23
N GLU A 208 -21.97 21.04 -21.50
CA GLU A 208 -23.11 20.39 -22.18
C GLU A 208 -23.44 19.03 -21.55
N ARG A 209 -22.41 18.22 -21.27
CA ARG A 209 -22.58 16.92 -20.61
C ARG A 209 -23.24 17.07 -19.25
N MET A 210 -22.77 18.03 -18.44
CA MET A 210 -23.31 18.25 -17.11
C MET A 210 -24.70 18.88 -17.17
N LYS A 211 -24.97 19.85 -18.05
CA LYS A 211 -26.35 20.34 -18.29
C LYS A 211 -27.31 19.20 -18.63
N THR A 212 -26.88 18.25 -19.46
CA THR A 212 -27.67 17.05 -19.78
C THR A 212 -27.89 16.17 -18.53
N TYR A 213 -26.86 15.98 -17.70
CA TYR A 213 -26.97 15.22 -16.44
C TYR A 213 -28.02 15.80 -15.49
N PHE A 214 -28.10 17.14 -15.42
CA PHE A 214 -29.05 17.91 -14.60
C PHE A 214 -30.41 18.17 -15.29
N ASP A 215 -30.62 17.65 -16.51
CA ASP A 215 -31.89 17.80 -17.23
C ASP A 215 -32.89 16.71 -16.80
N LYS A 216 -34.00 17.12 -16.18
CA LYS A 216 -35.08 16.24 -15.72
C LYS A 216 -35.80 15.52 -16.87
N SER A 217 -35.77 16.08 -18.08
CA SER A 217 -36.37 15.46 -19.26
C SER A 217 -35.54 14.28 -19.78
N VAL A 218 -34.26 14.20 -19.38
CA VAL A 218 -33.37 13.12 -19.79
C VAL A 218 -33.40 11.98 -18.76
N SER A 219 -33.82 10.80 -19.21
CA SER A 219 -33.92 9.62 -18.35
C SER A 219 -32.55 9.12 -17.87
N ASP A 220 -32.53 8.47 -16.70
CA ASP A 220 -31.34 7.80 -16.15
C ASP A 220 -30.70 6.83 -17.16
N ARG A 221 -31.52 6.11 -17.93
CA ARG A 221 -31.07 5.18 -18.96
C ARG A 221 -30.30 5.89 -20.07
N GLU A 222 -30.75 7.07 -20.47
CA GLU A 222 -30.09 7.87 -21.51
C GLU A 222 -28.78 8.46 -20.98
N ILE A 223 -28.76 8.97 -19.75
CA ILE A 223 -27.51 9.40 -19.10
C ILE A 223 -26.53 8.24 -19.01
N SER A 224 -26.97 7.04 -18.61
CA SER A 224 -26.11 5.86 -18.51
C SER A 224 -25.51 5.44 -19.85
N ARG A 225 -26.14 5.79 -20.98
CA ARG A 225 -25.58 5.53 -22.33
C ARG A 225 -24.55 6.59 -22.71
N ARG A 226 -24.82 7.87 -22.45
CA ARG A 226 -23.95 8.99 -22.84
C ARG A 226 -22.75 9.18 -21.91
N ALA A 227 -22.94 8.98 -20.61
CA ALA A 227 -21.95 9.16 -19.56
C ALA A 227 -22.08 8.04 -18.51
N PRO A 228 -21.70 6.79 -18.83
CA PRO A 228 -21.89 5.63 -17.95
C PRO A 228 -21.31 5.81 -16.54
N ALA A 229 -20.21 6.56 -16.43
CA ALA A 229 -19.53 6.80 -15.16
C ALA A 229 -20.37 7.62 -14.15
N LEU A 230 -21.35 8.40 -14.63
CA LEU A 230 -22.27 9.16 -13.78
C LEU A 230 -23.43 8.32 -13.25
N MET A 231 -23.66 7.13 -13.83
CA MET A 231 -24.76 6.22 -13.49
C MET A 231 -24.28 4.85 -13.00
N ARG A 232 -22.98 4.71 -12.70
CA ARG A 232 -22.38 3.49 -12.14
C ARG A 232 -22.15 3.70 -10.65
N ASP A 233 -22.78 2.86 -9.84
CA ASP A 233 -22.55 2.84 -8.40
C ASP A 233 -21.09 2.48 -8.09
N THR A 234 -20.54 3.14 -7.07
CA THR A 234 -19.24 2.81 -6.49
C THR A 234 -19.35 2.77 -4.97
N GLY A 235 -18.29 2.40 -4.27
CA GLY A 235 -18.36 2.06 -2.84
C GLY A 235 -19.12 3.04 -1.94
N ARG A 236 -19.09 4.35 -2.21
CA ARG A 236 -19.86 5.37 -1.46
C ARG A 236 -20.72 6.27 -2.35
N PHE A 237 -20.83 5.96 -3.64
CA PHE A 237 -21.62 6.74 -4.58
C PHE A 237 -22.78 5.90 -5.08
N GLU A 238 -23.98 6.30 -4.69
CA GLU A 238 -25.23 5.76 -5.20
C GLU A 238 -25.70 6.68 -6.32
N ALA A 239 -25.56 6.22 -7.55
CA ALA A 239 -25.62 7.09 -8.72
C ALA A 239 -27.01 7.69 -8.93
N LYS A 240 -28.05 6.86 -8.79
CA LYS A 240 -29.44 7.31 -8.93
C LYS A 240 -29.83 8.25 -7.78
N ALA A 241 -29.55 7.88 -6.53
CA ALA A 241 -29.87 8.72 -5.37
C ALA A 241 -29.15 10.07 -5.44
N THR A 242 -27.87 10.07 -5.87
CA THR A 242 -27.09 11.29 -6.07
C THR A 242 -27.69 12.15 -7.17
N ARG A 243 -28.05 11.56 -8.33
CA ARG A 243 -28.69 12.30 -9.42
C ARG A 243 -30.04 12.88 -9.00
N ASP A 244 -30.90 12.10 -8.36
CA ASP A 244 -32.21 12.53 -7.87
C ASP A 244 -32.07 13.76 -6.96
N TYR A 245 -31.11 13.74 -6.03
CA TYR A 245 -30.78 14.90 -5.19
C TYR A 245 -30.30 16.09 -6.01
N LEU A 246 -29.33 15.90 -6.90
CA LEU A 246 -28.74 16.96 -7.71
C LEU A 246 -29.73 17.62 -8.67
N LEU A 247 -30.71 16.87 -9.21
CA LEU A 247 -31.81 17.41 -10.00
C LEU A 247 -32.69 18.39 -9.21
N THR A 248 -32.73 18.30 -7.88
CA THR A 248 -33.42 19.30 -7.02
C THR A 248 -32.62 20.58 -6.85
N LYS A 249 -31.30 20.52 -7.02
CA LYS A 249 -30.37 21.63 -6.81
C LYS A 249 -30.05 22.41 -8.09
N GLY A 250 -30.11 21.73 -9.24
CA GLY A 250 -29.79 22.32 -10.53
C GLY A 250 -28.29 22.36 -10.82
N PHE A 251 -27.96 22.62 -12.08
CA PHE A 251 -26.58 22.64 -12.58
C PHE A 251 -25.74 23.74 -11.91
N GLU A 252 -26.37 24.83 -11.47
CA GLU A 252 -25.77 25.98 -10.79
C GLU A 252 -25.34 25.67 -9.34
N SER A 253 -25.73 24.52 -8.80
CA SER A 253 -25.27 24.06 -7.46
C SER A 253 -23.82 23.57 -7.44
N GLY A 254 -23.17 23.57 -8.60
CA GLY A 254 -21.74 23.30 -8.77
C GLY A 254 -21.13 24.28 -9.75
N GLU A 255 -19.83 24.14 -9.99
CA GLU A 255 -19.05 25.10 -10.77
C GLU A 255 -18.12 24.39 -11.75
N ILE A 256 -17.88 25.02 -12.91
CA ILE A 256 -16.83 24.55 -13.82
C ILE A 256 -15.53 25.30 -13.51
N VAL A 257 -14.58 24.60 -12.92
CA VAL A 257 -13.32 25.16 -12.39
C VAL A 257 -12.10 24.59 -13.13
N ARG A 258 -10.96 25.29 -13.03
CA ARG A 258 -9.68 24.79 -13.56
C ARG A 258 -9.05 23.81 -12.58
N LEU A 259 -8.62 22.66 -13.09
CA LEU A 259 -7.99 21.58 -12.36
C LEU A 259 -6.58 21.33 -12.89
N ASN A 260 -5.59 21.37 -12.00
CA ASN A 260 -4.27 20.80 -12.26
C ASN A 260 -4.35 19.26 -12.22
N TYR A 261 -4.72 18.64 -13.35
CA TYR A 261 -5.02 17.21 -13.43
C TYR A 261 -3.76 16.35 -13.34
N ARG A 262 -2.70 16.78 -14.01
CA ARG A 262 -1.33 16.21 -13.94
C ARG A 262 -0.32 17.37 -13.93
N PRO A 263 0.96 17.12 -13.60
CA PRO A 263 1.99 18.14 -13.73
C PRO A 263 1.96 18.74 -15.14
N PHE A 264 1.77 20.06 -15.23
CA PHE A 264 1.69 20.83 -16.47
C PHE A 264 0.49 20.51 -17.39
N ASP A 265 -0.54 19.83 -16.88
CA ASP A 265 -1.80 19.56 -17.59
C ASP A 265 -2.98 20.16 -16.82
N VAL A 266 -3.51 21.26 -17.33
CA VAL A 266 -4.61 22.00 -16.69
C VAL A 266 -5.89 21.80 -17.50
N ARG A 267 -6.88 21.18 -16.86
CA ARG A 267 -8.17 20.77 -17.42
C ARG A 267 -9.33 21.51 -16.76
N TRP A 268 -10.54 21.26 -17.24
CA TRP A 268 -11.79 21.70 -16.61
C TRP A 268 -12.39 20.57 -15.80
N LEU A 269 -12.92 20.90 -14.63
CA LEU A 269 -13.65 20.02 -13.73
C LEU A 269 -15.02 20.61 -13.45
N TYR A 270 -16.07 19.79 -13.42
CA TYR A 270 -17.32 20.17 -12.78
C TYR A 270 -17.26 19.78 -11.29
N TRP A 271 -17.17 20.78 -10.43
CA TRP A 271 -17.03 20.63 -8.99
C TRP A 271 -18.38 20.79 -8.30
N GLN A 272 -18.79 19.77 -7.54
CA GLN A 272 -20.00 19.80 -6.71
C GLN A 272 -19.65 19.21 -5.33
N PRO A 273 -19.59 20.03 -4.27
CA PRO A 273 -19.04 19.61 -2.98
C PRO A 273 -20.05 18.95 -2.04
N GLU A 274 -21.37 19.05 -2.31
CA GLU A 274 -22.39 18.55 -1.38
C GLU A 274 -22.57 17.02 -1.44
N THR A 275 -22.17 16.39 -2.55
CA THR A 275 -22.44 14.98 -2.83
C THR A 275 -21.16 14.18 -3.04
N LYS A 276 -21.30 12.88 -3.30
CA LYS A 276 -20.19 12.01 -3.72
C LYS A 276 -19.98 11.99 -5.23
N LEU A 277 -20.52 12.97 -5.96
CA LEU A 277 -20.22 13.17 -7.37
C LEU A 277 -18.72 13.44 -7.58
N VAL A 278 -18.12 14.27 -6.71
CA VAL A 278 -16.67 14.36 -6.55
C VAL A 278 -16.33 13.91 -5.13
N GLU A 279 -15.40 12.96 -4.97
CA GLU A 279 -14.96 12.52 -3.64
C GLU A 279 -13.80 13.37 -3.14
N GLU A 280 -13.94 13.96 -1.97
CA GLU A 280 -12.80 14.45 -1.21
C GLU A 280 -12.14 13.28 -0.47
N ARG A 281 -10.82 13.13 -0.67
CA ARG A 281 -10.03 12.21 0.14
C ARG A 281 -9.82 12.88 1.51
N ARG A 282 -10.51 12.37 2.53
CA ARG A 282 -10.27 12.75 3.93
C ARG A 282 -8.97 12.16 4.43
#